data_AF-A0A9X2HPC6-F1
#
_entry.id   AF-A0A9X2HPC6-F1
#
_cell.length_a   1.000
_cell.length_b   1.000
_cell.length_c   1.000
_cell.angle_alpha   90.00
_cell.angle_beta   90.00
_cell.angle_gamma   90.00
#
_symmetry.space_group_name_H-M   'P 1'
#
loop_
_entity.id
_entity.type
_entity.pdbx_description
1 polymer ?
#
loop_
_entity_poly.entity_id
_entity_poly.type
_entity_poly.pdbx_seq_one_letter_code
_entity_poly.pdbx_strand_id
1 'polypeptide(L)'
;MTGEHDMVSNMKQLRHRLNARSVALICRLEVDLRMLGLWWVAAAAFASGLRIAFGGHDPAAVVPNLLSYTLLIMAPVVTVFLGVRWFPKGVLHAQPELRLSRFGRWRDVDAVAARALPLFGASGFMASLVIGILLNIPLRTMEFMTAIPALPADAPLWFAVLRQLMLLDVVLMTSMYAFAAVLALRHVPSFPRFLLAAWGIDLLLQIGIARSMGALGDLPPAVAGSLSGLLEGNLKKVLISMAIWLPYLILSRRVNLTYRCRVPD
;
A
#
# COMPACT_ATOMS: atom_id res chain seq x y z
N MET A 1 -40.21 13.27 24.43
CA MET A 1 -40.03 11.90 23.90
C MET A 1 -39.93 11.82 22.38
N THR A 2 -40.26 12.87 21.61
CA THR A 2 -40.10 12.89 20.14
C THR A 2 -38.65 12.96 19.65
N GLY A 3 -37.75 13.64 20.37
CA GLY A 3 -36.36 13.85 19.91
C GLY A 3 -35.46 12.60 19.86
N GLU A 4 -35.72 11.56 20.65
CA GLU A 4 -34.89 10.35 20.67
C GLU A 4 -35.12 9.47 19.42
N HIS A 5 -36.37 9.37 18.98
CA HIS A 5 -36.73 8.63 17.77
C HIS A 5 -36.14 9.28 16.51
N ASP A 6 -36.15 10.61 16.45
CA ASP A 6 -35.56 11.37 15.34
C ASP A 6 -34.03 11.19 15.28
N MET A 7 -33.35 11.17 16.44
CA MET A 7 -31.91 10.93 16.50
C MET A 7 -31.54 9.54 15.99
N VAL A 8 -32.25 8.49 16.43
CA VAL A 8 -32.01 7.11 15.98
C VAL A 8 -32.28 6.94 14.48
N SER A 9 -33.34 7.58 13.96
CA SER A 9 -33.65 7.58 12.53
C SER A 9 -32.54 8.27 11.71
N ASN A 10 -32.10 9.46 12.14
CA ASN A 10 -31.03 10.22 11.50
C ASN A 10 -29.70 9.45 11.48
N MET A 11 -29.34 8.76 12.57
CA MET A 11 -28.14 7.91 12.63
C MET A 11 -28.22 6.72 11.67
N LYS A 12 -29.39 6.06 11.56
CA LYS A 12 -29.60 4.96 10.60
C LYS A 12 -29.46 5.45 9.16
N GLN A 13 -30.06 6.59 8.82
CA GLN A 13 -29.95 7.19 7.48
C GLN A 13 -28.51 7.58 7.14
N LEU A 14 -27.80 8.21 8.09
CA LEU A 14 -26.39 8.58 7.91
C LEU A 14 -25.53 7.34 7.65
N ARG A 15 -25.69 6.28 8.46
CA ARG A 15 -24.95 5.02 8.28
C ARG A 15 -25.22 4.40 6.91
N HIS A 16 -26.47 4.45 6.45
CA HIS A 16 -26.83 3.89 5.15
C HIS A 16 -26.20 4.68 3.99
N ARG A 17 -26.21 6.02 4.06
CA ARG A 17 -25.56 6.91 3.08
C ARG A 17 -24.05 6.71 3.03
N LEU A 18 -23.39 6.62 4.19
CA LEU A 18 -21.95 6.36 4.28
C LEU A 18 -21.59 4.98 3.71
N ASN A 19 -22.38 3.94 4.03
CA ASN A 19 -22.17 2.61 3.48
C ASN A 19 -22.32 2.60 1.95
N ALA A 20 -23.39 3.20 1.41
CA ALA A 20 -23.63 3.30 -0.03
C ALA A 20 -22.49 4.04 -0.74
N ARG A 21 -22.00 5.16 -0.18
CA ARG A 21 -20.83 5.87 -0.70
C ARG A 21 -19.57 5.02 -0.69
N SER A 22 -19.32 4.27 0.39
CA SER A 22 -18.14 3.39 0.48
C SER A 22 -18.19 2.26 -0.55
N VAL A 23 -19.37 1.68 -0.80
CA VAL A 23 -19.57 0.66 -1.83
C VAL A 23 -19.34 1.26 -3.21
N ALA A 24 -19.97 2.40 -3.52
CA ALA A 24 -19.78 3.10 -4.79
C ALA A 24 -18.31 3.45 -5.04
N LEU A 25 -17.59 3.89 -4.00
CA LEU A 25 -16.16 4.20 -4.09
C LEU A 25 -15.31 2.98 -4.41
N ILE A 26 -15.57 1.83 -3.76
CA ILE A 26 -14.85 0.58 -4.04
C ILE A 26 -15.18 0.03 -5.41
N CYS A 27 -16.46 0.03 -5.80
CA CYS A 27 -16.87 -0.39 -7.14
C CYS A 27 -16.21 0.49 -8.21
N ARG A 28 -16.21 1.81 -8.01
CA ARG A 28 -15.53 2.76 -8.89
C ARG A 28 -14.04 2.47 -8.95
N LEU A 29 -13.39 2.30 -7.80
CA LEU A 29 -11.96 2.01 -7.75
C LEU A 29 -11.63 0.71 -8.48
N GLU A 30 -12.45 -0.33 -8.34
CA GLU A 30 -12.25 -1.62 -9.00
C GLU A 30 -12.47 -1.59 -10.53
N VAL A 31 -13.27 -0.66 -11.04
CA VAL A 31 -13.49 -0.42 -12.48
C VAL A 31 -12.39 0.50 -13.03
N ASP A 32 -12.06 1.56 -12.28
CA ASP A 32 -11.16 2.63 -12.69
C ASP A 32 -9.69 2.32 -12.37
N LEU A 33 -9.32 1.14 -11.85
CA LEU A 33 -7.92 0.78 -11.55
C LEU A 33 -6.98 1.05 -12.73
N ARG A 34 -7.44 0.78 -13.97
CA ARG A 34 -6.67 1.08 -15.18
C ARG A 34 -6.46 2.59 -15.38
N MET A 35 -7.53 3.36 -15.20
CA MET A 35 -7.49 4.82 -15.33
C MET A 35 -6.62 5.45 -14.24
N LEU A 36 -6.72 4.96 -13.00
CA LEU A 36 -5.86 5.36 -11.89
C LEU A 36 -4.38 5.08 -12.21
N GLY A 37 -4.08 3.91 -12.80
CA GLY A 37 -2.74 3.58 -13.29
C GLY A 37 -2.24 4.53 -14.37
N LEU A 38 -3.09 4.92 -15.32
CA LEU A 38 -2.72 5.91 -16.35
C LEU A 38 -2.45 7.30 -15.77
N TRP A 39 -3.31 7.76 -14.86
CA TRP A 39 -3.07 9.02 -14.14
C TRP A 39 -1.78 9.00 -13.35
N TRP A 40 -1.49 7.88 -12.68
CA TRP A 40 -0.24 7.67 -11.98
C TRP A 40 0.97 7.77 -12.91
N VAL A 41 0.96 7.03 -14.02
CA VAL A 41 2.05 7.05 -15.01
C VAL A 41 2.25 8.47 -15.55
N ALA A 42 1.18 9.16 -15.92
CA ALA A 42 1.26 10.53 -16.44
C ALA A 42 1.87 11.50 -15.40
N ALA A 43 1.36 11.47 -14.16
CA ALA A 43 1.83 12.36 -13.10
C ALA A 43 3.30 12.07 -12.70
N ALA A 44 3.67 10.81 -12.54
CA ALA A 44 5.00 10.40 -12.13
C ALA A 44 6.03 10.58 -13.27
N ALA A 45 5.65 10.33 -14.52
CA ALA A 45 6.48 10.62 -15.69
C ALA A 45 6.70 12.12 -15.87
N PHE A 46 5.66 12.95 -15.68
CA PHE A 46 5.80 14.40 -15.70
C PHE A 46 6.76 14.90 -14.61
N ALA A 47 6.57 14.46 -13.37
CA ALA A 47 7.46 14.84 -12.26
C ALA A 47 8.91 14.38 -12.48
N SER A 48 9.11 13.17 -13.01
CA SER A 48 10.43 12.65 -13.34
C SER A 48 11.08 13.41 -14.50
N GLY A 49 10.29 13.76 -15.53
CA GLY A 49 10.72 14.54 -16.68
C GLY A 49 11.19 15.95 -16.28
N LEU A 50 10.42 16.65 -15.45
CA LEU A 50 10.85 17.94 -14.87
C LEU A 50 12.17 17.80 -14.12
N ARG A 51 12.31 16.75 -13.31
CA ARG A 51 13.54 16.53 -12.53
C ARG A 51 14.76 16.29 -13.41
N ILE A 52 14.61 15.52 -14.49
CA ILE A 52 15.70 15.30 -15.46
C ILE A 52 16.04 16.61 -16.18
N ALA A 53 15.02 17.36 -16.63
CA ALA A 53 15.21 18.62 -17.36
C ALA A 53 16.01 19.67 -16.55
N PHE A 54 15.81 19.71 -15.23
CA PHE A 54 16.51 20.63 -14.33
C PHE A 54 17.75 20.02 -13.64
N GLY A 55 18.04 18.73 -13.85
CA GLY A 55 19.04 17.97 -13.08
C GLY A 55 20.49 18.12 -13.52
N GLY A 56 20.78 18.94 -14.54
CA GLY A 56 22.10 19.01 -15.18
C GLY A 56 22.32 17.84 -16.16
N HIS A 57 22.96 18.12 -17.31
CA HIS A 57 23.15 17.14 -18.37
C HIS A 57 24.55 16.52 -18.28
N ASP A 58 24.68 15.43 -17.54
CA ASP A 58 25.79 14.50 -17.73
C ASP A 58 25.31 13.28 -18.53
N PRO A 59 25.78 13.07 -19.78
CA PRO A 59 25.41 11.94 -20.61
C PRO A 59 25.62 10.58 -19.94
N ALA A 60 26.66 10.43 -19.11
CA ALA A 60 26.96 9.16 -18.44
C ALA A 60 25.91 8.81 -17.37
N ALA A 61 25.36 9.81 -16.68
CA ALA A 61 24.33 9.64 -15.67
C ALA A 61 22.89 9.49 -16.24
N VAL A 62 22.67 9.74 -17.54
CA VAL A 62 21.30 9.69 -18.12
C VAL A 62 20.68 8.30 -17.99
N VAL A 63 21.42 7.24 -18.37
CA VAL A 63 20.88 5.88 -18.40
C VAL A 63 20.51 5.37 -16.99
N PRO A 64 21.37 5.45 -15.96
CA PRO A 64 21.01 5.06 -14.61
C PRO A 64 19.82 5.84 -14.04
N ASN A 65 19.74 7.15 -14.32
CA ASN A 65 18.63 7.98 -13.88
C ASN A 65 17.32 7.57 -14.58
N LEU A 66 17.34 7.40 -15.91
CA LEU A 66 16.18 6.97 -16.68
C LEU A 66 15.67 5.61 -16.23
N LEU A 67 16.58 4.65 -15.98
CA LEU A 67 16.22 3.33 -15.47
C LEU A 67 15.53 3.43 -14.09
N SER A 68 16.10 4.24 -13.19
CA SER A 68 15.55 4.45 -11.84
C SER A 68 14.12 4.98 -11.90
N TYR A 69 13.88 6.02 -12.71
CA TYR A 69 12.54 6.62 -12.84
C TYR A 69 11.57 5.69 -13.57
N THR A 70 12.04 4.94 -14.58
CA THR A 70 11.22 3.94 -15.25
C THR A 70 10.76 2.86 -14.28
N LEU A 71 11.65 2.35 -13.43
CA LEU A 71 11.30 1.37 -12.40
C LEU A 71 10.30 1.95 -11.39
N LEU A 72 10.56 3.17 -10.90
CA LEU A 72 9.69 3.88 -9.96
C LEU A 72 8.26 4.05 -10.48
N ILE A 73 8.11 4.37 -11.78
CA ILE A 73 6.81 4.58 -12.42
C ILE A 73 6.14 3.24 -12.74
N MET A 74 6.86 2.33 -13.41
CA MET A 74 6.28 1.16 -14.05
C MET A 74 6.09 -0.02 -13.10
N ALA A 75 6.93 -0.19 -12.08
CA ALA A 75 6.86 -1.34 -11.19
C ALA A 75 5.48 -1.52 -10.52
N PRO A 76 4.91 -0.52 -9.80
CA PRO A 76 3.60 -0.69 -9.19
C PRO A 76 2.49 -0.94 -10.23
N VAL A 77 2.58 -0.34 -11.43
CA VAL A 77 1.61 -0.52 -12.52
C VAL A 77 1.64 -1.96 -13.03
N VAL A 78 2.83 -2.48 -13.36
CA VAL A 78 3.04 -3.86 -13.77
C VAL A 78 2.52 -4.82 -12.70
N THR A 79 2.78 -4.53 -11.43
CA THR A 79 2.27 -5.35 -10.32
C THR A 79 0.74 -5.34 -10.22
N VAL A 80 0.07 -4.19 -10.42
CA VAL A 80 -1.40 -4.15 -10.50
C VAL A 80 -1.91 -5.02 -11.65
N PHE A 81 -1.31 -4.92 -12.84
CA PHE A 81 -1.72 -5.72 -14.00
C PHE A 81 -1.53 -7.22 -13.77
N LEU A 82 -0.38 -7.62 -13.20
CA LEU A 82 -0.11 -9.01 -12.84
C LEU A 82 -1.11 -9.52 -11.80
N GLY A 83 -1.38 -8.73 -10.75
CA GLY A 83 -2.36 -9.09 -9.73
C GLY A 83 -3.77 -9.27 -10.31
N VAL A 84 -4.23 -8.34 -11.16
CA VAL A 84 -5.56 -8.42 -11.79
C VAL A 84 -5.65 -9.62 -12.75
N ARG A 85 -4.54 -9.96 -13.42
CA ARG A 85 -4.46 -11.13 -14.30
C ARG A 85 -4.49 -12.44 -13.51
N TRP A 86 -3.75 -12.52 -12.41
CA TRP A 86 -3.67 -13.73 -11.58
C TRP A 86 -4.92 -13.95 -10.71
N PHE A 87 -5.61 -12.88 -10.34
CA PHE A 87 -6.82 -12.94 -9.50
C PHE A 87 -8.02 -12.32 -10.23
N PRO A 88 -8.57 -13.05 -11.24
CA PRO A 88 -9.75 -12.59 -11.97
C PRO A 88 -10.97 -12.47 -11.05
N LYS A 89 -11.87 -11.56 -11.42
CA LYS A 89 -13.09 -11.27 -10.65
C LYS A 89 -14.01 -12.49 -10.66
N GLY A 90 -14.68 -12.75 -9.54
CA GLY A 90 -15.70 -13.79 -9.42
C GLY A 90 -15.20 -15.21 -9.15
N VAL A 91 -13.90 -15.49 -9.29
CA VAL A 91 -13.35 -16.82 -9.00
C VAL A 91 -13.39 -17.12 -7.49
N LEU A 92 -13.71 -18.36 -7.15
CA LEU A 92 -13.64 -18.87 -5.77
C LEU A 92 -12.19 -19.26 -5.47
N HIS A 93 -11.61 -18.65 -4.44
CA HIS A 93 -10.25 -18.95 -4.02
C HIS A 93 -10.26 -19.95 -2.87
N ALA A 94 -9.36 -20.93 -2.92
CA ALA A 94 -9.16 -21.87 -1.83
C ALA A 94 -8.71 -21.13 -0.56
N GLN A 95 -9.24 -21.54 0.59
CA GLN A 95 -8.77 -21.05 1.88
C GLN A 95 -7.41 -21.68 2.18
N PRO A 96 -6.43 -20.91 2.66
CA PRO A 96 -5.13 -21.45 3.05
C PRO A 96 -5.24 -22.38 4.27
N GLU A 97 -4.47 -23.46 4.24
CA GLU A 97 -4.44 -24.50 5.28
C GLU A 97 -4.02 -23.92 6.63
N LEU A 98 -3.01 -23.04 6.64
CA LEU A 98 -2.50 -22.42 7.86
C LEU A 98 -3.35 -21.21 8.28
N ARG A 99 -4.15 -21.38 9.32
CA ARG A 99 -5.09 -20.38 9.86
C ARG A 99 -4.46 -19.63 11.05
N LEU A 100 -3.82 -18.48 10.78
CA LEU A 100 -3.09 -17.67 11.78
C LEU A 100 -3.98 -17.08 12.90
N SER A 101 -5.26 -16.82 12.63
CA SER A 101 -6.18 -16.24 13.63
C SER A 101 -7.24 -17.26 14.04
N ARG A 102 -7.14 -17.76 15.27
CA ARG A 102 -8.19 -18.53 15.96
C ARG A 102 -8.84 -17.77 17.12
N PHE A 103 -8.56 -16.47 17.25
CA PHE A 103 -9.15 -15.66 18.32
C PHE A 103 -10.65 -15.44 18.07
N GLY A 104 -11.50 -15.95 18.97
CA GLY A 104 -12.97 -15.84 18.93
C GLY A 104 -13.68 -17.15 18.57
N ARG A 105 -14.99 -17.18 18.80
CA ARG A 105 -15.88 -18.29 18.38
C ARG A 105 -16.38 -18.00 16.97
N TRP A 106 -15.90 -18.77 15.99
CA TRP A 106 -16.19 -18.56 14.59
C TRP A 106 -16.63 -19.87 13.94
N ARG A 107 -17.74 -19.80 13.21
CA ARG A 107 -18.21 -20.84 12.31
C ARG A 107 -17.65 -20.63 10.92
N ASP A 108 -17.09 -21.68 10.33
CA ASP A 108 -16.77 -21.69 8.91
C ASP A 108 -18.07 -21.73 8.08
N VAL A 109 -18.08 -20.98 6.97
CA VAL A 109 -19.18 -20.89 6.03
C VAL A 109 -18.63 -21.15 4.63
N ASP A 110 -19.40 -21.76 3.75
CA ASP A 110 -18.98 -21.93 2.36
C ASP A 110 -18.82 -20.57 1.66
N ALA A 111 -17.99 -20.53 0.62
CA ALA A 111 -17.66 -19.26 -0.05
C ALA A 111 -18.86 -18.64 -0.80
N VAL A 112 -19.86 -19.43 -1.18
CA VAL A 112 -21.08 -18.94 -1.87
C VAL A 112 -22.02 -18.28 -0.86
N ALA A 113 -22.30 -18.95 0.26
CA ALA A 113 -23.06 -18.40 1.37
C ALA A 113 -22.38 -17.17 1.97
N ALA A 114 -21.05 -17.16 2.07
CA ALA A 114 -20.31 -15.99 2.51
C ALA A 114 -20.55 -14.76 1.61
N ARG A 115 -20.61 -14.95 0.28
CA ARG A 115 -20.88 -13.88 -0.70
C ARG A 115 -22.31 -13.38 -0.68
N ALA A 116 -23.26 -14.21 -0.26
CA ALA A 116 -24.67 -13.83 -0.14
C ALA A 116 -24.93 -12.92 1.09
N LEU A 117 -24.00 -12.89 2.06
CA LEU A 117 -24.16 -12.10 3.27
C LEU A 117 -23.85 -10.61 3.03
N PRO A 118 -24.63 -9.67 3.63
CA PRO A 118 -24.52 -8.23 3.37
C PRO A 118 -23.21 -7.58 3.83
N LEU A 119 -22.45 -8.28 4.69
CA LEU A 119 -21.14 -7.84 5.17
C LEU A 119 -19.98 -8.28 4.27
N PHE A 120 -20.23 -9.02 3.19
CA PHE A 120 -19.17 -9.44 2.29
C PHE A 120 -18.62 -8.26 1.48
N GLY A 121 -17.30 -8.24 1.29
CA GLY A 121 -16.61 -7.30 0.41
C GLY A 121 -15.85 -6.18 1.12
N ALA A 122 -15.10 -5.41 0.33
CA ALA A 122 -14.15 -4.40 0.82
C ALA A 122 -14.76 -3.03 1.20
N SER A 123 -16.01 -2.96 1.64
CA SER A 123 -16.70 -1.69 1.98
C SER A 123 -16.52 -1.26 3.46
N GLY A 124 -17.03 -0.06 3.80
CA GLY A 124 -16.91 0.52 5.14
C GLY A 124 -15.46 0.81 5.53
N PHE A 125 -15.05 0.40 6.74
CA PHE A 125 -13.68 0.59 7.23
C PHE A 125 -12.61 -0.19 6.43
N MET A 126 -13.02 -1.24 5.71
CA MET A 126 -12.12 -1.92 4.78
C MET A 126 -11.79 -1.03 3.58
N ALA A 127 -12.72 -0.16 3.17
CA ALA A 127 -12.48 0.73 2.05
C ALA A 127 -11.42 1.79 2.38
N SER A 128 -11.44 2.34 3.59
CA SER A 128 -10.39 3.26 4.05
C SER A 128 -9.03 2.58 4.15
N LEU A 129 -8.96 1.30 4.53
CA LEU A 129 -7.71 0.53 4.47
C LEU A 129 -7.17 0.44 3.04
N VAL A 130 -8.01 0.04 2.07
CA VAL A 130 -7.59 -0.09 0.67
C VAL A 130 -7.14 1.25 0.10
N ILE A 131 -7.85 2.33 0.40
CA ILE A 131 -7.45 3.68 0.00
C ILE A 131 -6.13 4.07 0.66
N GLY A 132 -5.94 3.79 1.95
CA GLY A 132 -4.68 4.04 2.66
C GLY A 132 -3.50 3.30 2.04
N ILE A 133 -3.69 2.03 1.65
CA ILE A 133 -2.68 1.23 0.93
C ILE A 133 -2.34 1.89 -0.42
N LEU A 134 -3.34 2.33 -1.18
CA LEU A 134 -3.11 2.97 -2.47
C LEU A 134 -2.46 4.34 -2.34
N LEU A 135 -2.82 5.12 -1.32
CA LEU A 135 -2.20 6.42 -1.02
C LEU A 135 -0.73 6.27 -0.58
N ASN A 136 -0.33 5.12 -0.06
CA ASN A 136 1.07 4.86 0.27
C ASN A 136 1.97 4.97 -0.98
N ILE A 137 1.47 4.56 -2.15
CA ILE A 137 2.23 4.56 -3.40
C ILE A 137 2.70 5.96 -3.81
N PRO A 138 1.81 6.95 -4.00
CA PRO A 138 2.23 8.31 -4.36
C PRO A 138 3.01 8.99 -3.24
N LEU A 139 2.63 8.82 -1.96
CA LEU A 139 3.33 9.45 -0.84
C LEU A 139 4.79 8.99 -0.76
N ARG A 140 5.03 7.67 -0.83
CA ARG A 140 6.38 7.11 -0.77
C ARG A 140 7.23 7.52 -1.99
N THR A 141 6.60 7.59 -3.15
CA THR A 141 7.26 8.08 -4.37
C THR A 141 7.63 9.56 -4.27
N MET A 142 6.73 10.39 -3.75
CA MET A 142 7.02 11.81 -3.50
C MET A 142 8.15 11.95 -2.50
N GLU A 143 8.17 11.19 -1.41
CA GLU A 143 9.25 11.19 -0.43
C GLU A 143 10.60 10.89 -1.09
N PHE A 144 10.69 9.81 -1.89
CA PHE A 144 11.90 9.49 -2.65
C PHE A 144 12.31 10.65 -3.59
N MET A 145 11.36 11.18 -4.35
CA MET A 145 11.61 12.27 -5.28
C MET A 145 12.04 13.56 -4.54
N THR A 146 11.50 13.86 -3.37
CA THR A 146 11.92 15.05 -2.62
C THR A 146 13.25 14.86 -1.90
N ALA A 147 13.56 13.64 -1.44
CA ALA A 147 14.72 13.37 -0.61
C ALA A 147 15.99 13.07 -1.41
N ILE A 148 15.89 12.40 -2.57
CA ILE A 148 17.06 11.85 -3.28
C ILE A 148 17.28 12.53 -4.63
N PRO A 149 18.24 13.47 -4.78
CA PRO A 149 18.55 14.13 -6.05
C PRO A 149 18.92 13.17 -7.18
N ALA A 150 18.90 13.66 -8.41
CA ALA A 150 19.47 12.94 -9.55
C ALA A 150 20.95 12.64 -9.29
N LEU A 151 21.44 11.48 -9.74
CA LEU A 151 22.83 11.07 -9.50
C LEU A 151 23.76 11.85 -10.45
N PRO A 152 24.73 12.64 -9.96
CA PRO A 152 25.77 13.24 -10.81
C PRO A 152 26.87 12.20 -11.16
N ALA A 153 27.68 12.49 -12.19
CA ALA A 153 28.75 11.61 -12.67
C ALA A 153 29.79 11.27 -11.59
N ASP A 154 30.09 12.26 -10.76
CA ASP A 154 31.13 12.28 -9.73
C ASP A 154 30.54 12.07 -8.32
N ALA A 155 29.36 11.46 -8.23
CA ALA A 155 28.69 11.21 -6.97
C ALA A 155 29.58 10.44 -5.99
N PRO A 156 29.68 10.87 -4.72
CA PRO A 156 30.41 10.11 -3.71
C PRO A 156 29.73 8.75 -3.48
N LEU A 157 30.51 7.74 -3.10
CA LEU A 157 30.05 6.36 -2.93
C LEU A 157 28.83 6.26 -2.00
N TRP A 158 28.84 6.99 -0.89
CA TRP A 158 27.72 6.97 0.06
C TRP A 158 26.40 7.41 -0.60
N PHE A 159 26.44 8.34 -1.55
CA PHE A 159 25.24 8.84 -2.21
C PHE A 159 24.72 7.83 -3.23
N ALA A 160 25.62 7.19 -3.99
CA ALA A 160 25.26 6.12 -4.90
C ALA A 160 24.59 4.94 -4.16
N VAL A 161 25.17 4.51 -3.02
CA VAL A 161 24.62 3.44 -2.18
C VAL A 161 23.27 3.85 -1.59
N LEU A 162 23.17 5.05 -0.99
CA LEU A 162 21.92 5.54 -0.42
C LEU A 162 20.81 5.58 -1.46
N ARG A 163 21.09 6.13 -2.65
CA ARG A 163 20.12 6.22 -3.74
C ARG A 163 19.65 4.84 -4.17
N GLN A 164 20.54 3.85 -4.32
CA GLN A 164 20.16 2.49 -4.69
C GLN A 164 19.27 1.83 -3.64
N LEU A 165 19.63 1.95 -2.36
CA LEU A 165 18.84 1.37 -1.27
C LEU A 165 17.45 2.04 -1.16
N MET A 166 17.39 3.36 -1.28
CA MET A 166 16.13 4.11 -1.28
C MET A 166 15.27 3.81 -2.51
N LEU A 167 15.90 3.62 -3.68
CA LEU A 167 15.20 3.20 -4.91
C LEU A 167 14.62 1.80 -4.75
N LEU A 168 15.40 0.86 -4.22
CA LEU A 168 14.94 -0.50 -3.93
C LEU A 168 13.74 -0.48 -2.98
N ASP A 169 13.83 0.30 -1.90
CA ASP A 169 12.77 0.45 -0.92
C ASP A 169 11.47 0.97 -1.56
N VAL A 170 11.53 2.10 -2.28
CA VAL A 170 10.33 2.69 -2.90
C VAL A 170 9.76 1.77 -3.98
N VAL A 171 10.58 1.17 -4.84
CA VAL A 171 10.11 0.28 -5.91
C VAL A 171 9.47 -0.98 -5.33
N LEU A 172 10.13 -1.64 -4.37
CA LEU A 172 9.62 -2.86 -3.77
C LEU A 172 8.32 -2.58 -3.02
N MET A 173 8.31 -1.55 -2.17
CA MET A 173 7.17 -1.31 -1.29
C MET A 173 5.96 -0.75 -2.03
N THR A 174 6.15 0.14 -3.02
CA THR A 174 5.04 0.58 -3.88
C THR A 174 4.43 -0.59 -4.66
N SER A 175 5.26 -1.53 -5.14
CA SER A 175 4.81 -2.75 -5.80
C SER A 175 4.05 -3.67 -4.84
N MET A 176 4.57 -3.90 -3.63
CA MET A 176 3.88 -4.71 -2.62
C MET A 176 2.54 -4.09 -2.23
N TYR A 177 2.46 -2.79 -1.95
CA TYR A 177 1.19 -2.14 -1.62
C TYR A 177 0.20 -2.15 -2.79
N ALA A 178 0.68 -1.95 -4.03
CA ALA A 178 -0.13 -2.11 -5.23
C ALA A 178 -0.74 -3.53 -5.33
N PHE A 179 0.07 -4.56 -5.09
CA PHE A 179 -0.40 -5.94 -5.08
C PHE A 179 -1.41 -6.20 -3.95
N ALA A 180 -1.12 -5.72 -2.74
CA ALA A 180 -2.00 -5.84 -1.58
C ALA A 180 -3.38 -5.20 -1.85
N ALA A 181 -3.41 -4.04 -2.49
CA ALA A 181 -4.64 -3.38 -2.90
C ALA A 181 -5.44 -4.25 -3.88
N VAL A 182 -4.78 -4.88 -4.85
CA VAL A 182 -5.45 -5.83 -5.77
C VAL A 182 -6.00 -7.04 -5.01
N LEU A 183 -5.22 -7.66 -4.13
CA LEU A 183 -5.69 -8.80 -3.33
C LEU A 183 -6.93 -8.42 -2.48
N ALA A 184 -6.93 -7.21 -1.91
CA ALA A 184 -8.08 -6.71 -1.15
C ALA A 184 -9.32 -6.54 -2.03
N LEU A 185 -9.17 -5.86 -3.18
CA LEU A 185 -10.27 -5.60 -4.12
C LEU A 185 -10.83 -6.87 -4.73
N ARG A 186 -9.98 -7.88 -4.95
CA ARG A 186 -10.36 -9.19 -5.47
C ARG A 186 -10.80 -10.18 -4.37
N HIS A 187 -10.87 -9.72 -3.13
CA HIS A 187 -11.28 -10.53 -1.97
C HIS A 187 -10.46 -11.81 -1.80
N VAL A 188 -9.16 -11.75 -2.11
CA VAL A 188 -8.26 -12.92 -2.07
C VAL A 188 -7.93 -13.27 -0.62
N PRO A 189 -8.13 -14.52 -0.16
CA PRO A 189 -7.91 -14.92 1.25
C PRO A 189 -6.51 -14.65 1.81
N SER A 190 -5.50 -14.52 0.94
CA SER A 190 -4.12 -14.21 1.32
C SER A 190 -3.89 -12.73 1.69
N PHE A 191 -4.81 -11.82 1.35
CA PHE A 191 -4.63 -10.37 1.52
C PHE A 191 -4.13 -9.97 2.93
N PRO A 192 -4.77 -10.36 4.05
CA PRO A 192 -4.32 -9.92 5.38
C PRO A 192 -2.90 -10.41 5.72
N ARG A 193 -2.52 -11.60 5.26
CA ARG A 193 -1.18 -12.17 5.49
C ARG A 193 -0.14 -11.45 4.65
N PHE A 194 -0.48 -11.18 3.39
CA PHE A 194 0.39 -10.46 2.47
C PHE A 194 0.66 -9.04 2.96
N LEU A 195 -0.36 -8.33 3.47
CA LEU A 195 -0.18 -7.00 4.03
C LEU A 195 0.70 -7.00 5.28
N LEU A 196 0.55 -8.00 6.16
CA LEU A 196 1.44 -8.18 7.31
C LEU A 196 2.90 -8.42 6.87
N ALA A 197 3.10 -9.24 5.84
CA ALA A 197 4.43 -9.47 5.27
C ALA A 197 5.01 -8.19 4.66
N ALA A 198 4.19 -7.39 3.97
CA ALA A 198 4.60 -6.08 3.44
C ALA A 198 5.09 -5.15 4.56
N TRP A 199 4.34 -5.01 5.66
CA TRP A 199 4.80 -4.23 6.81
C TRP A 199 6.10 -4.78 7.41
N GLY A 200 6.23 -6.11 7.54
CA GLY A 200 7.46 -6.72 8.02
C GLY A 200 8.67 -6.40 7.14
N ILE A 201 8.52 -6.51 5.82
CA ILE A 201 9.56 -6.16 4.86
C ILE A 201 9.88 -4.66 4.90
N ASP A 202 8.87 -3.80 5.04
CA ASP A 202 9.03 -2.35 5.19
C ASP A 202 9.95 -2.02 6.38
N LEU A 203 9.65 -2.59 7.57
CA LEU A 203 10.48 -2.43 8.76
C LEU A 203 11.92 -2.91 8.55
N LEU A 204 12.09 -4.08 7.92
CA LEU A 204 13.41 -4.65 7.66
C LEU A 204 14.22 -3.79 6.69
N LEU A 205 13.60 -3.22 5.65
CA LEU A 205 14.27 -2.32 4.71
C LEU A 205 14.73 -1.04 5.41
N GLN A 206 13.88 -0.40 6.23
CA GLN A 206 14.26 0.81 6.97
C GLN A 206 15.45 0.55 7.91
N ILE A 207 15.45 -0.57 8.63
CA ILE A 207 16.57 -0.99 9.50
C ILE A 207 17.81 -1.30 8.66
N GLY A 208 17.64 -1.97 7.53
CA GLY A 208 18.72 -2.30 6.59
C GLY A 208 19.40 -1.07 6.02
N ILE A 209 18.64 -0.05 5.62
CA ILE A 209 19.17 1.24 5.16
C ILE A 209 19.96 1.91 6.28
N ALA A 210 19.38 2.02 7.48
CA ALA A 210 20.05 2.65 8.62
C ALA A 210 21.41 1.98 8.93
N ARG A 211 21.44 0.64 8.98
CA ARG A 211 22.67 -0.13 9.23
C ARG A 211 23.69 0.02 8.12
N SER A 212 23.26 -0.05 6.87
CA SER A 212 24.16 0.07 5.71
C SER A 212 24.80 1.45 5.66
N MET A 213 24.02 2.50 5.90
CA MET A 213 24.53 3.88 5.89
C MET A 213 25.39 4.20 7.12
N GLY A 214 25.09 3.63 8.29
CA GLY A 214 25.94 3.76 9.48
C GLY A 214 27.29 3.06 9.37
N ALA A 215 27.43 2.08 8.47
CA ALA A 215 28.70 1.40 8.20
C ALA A 215 29.62 2.17 7.22
N LEU A 216 29.07 3.12 6.47
CA LEU A 216 29.82 3.98 5.56
C LEU A 216 30.36 5.18 6.35
N GLY A 217 31.60 5.09 6.83
CA GLY A 217 32.21 6.06 7.76
C GLY A 217 32.30 7.52 7.28
N ASP A 218 32.00 7.80 6.00
CA ASP A 218 32.15 9.11 5.36
C ASP A 218 30.81 9.83 5.08
N LEU A 219 29.73 9.48 5.79
CA LEU A 219 28.43 10.14 5.61
C LEU A 219 28.46 11.56 6.21
N PRO A 220 28.21 12.63 5.42
CA PRO A 220 28.21 13.98 5.95
C PRO A 220 27.18 14.14 7.09
N PRO A 221 27.50 14.83 8.20
CA PRO A 221 26.61 14.92 9.36
C PRO A 221 25.21 15.48 9.03
N ALA A 222 25.13 16.43 8.09
CA ALA A 222 23.85 16.97 7.63
C ALA A 222 22.97 15.90 6.95
N VAL A 223 23.59 15.06 6.10
CA VAL A 223 22.89 13.95 5.43
C VAL A 223 22.48 12.88 6.43
N ALA A 224 23.35 12.56 7.39
CA ALA A 224 23.05 11.60 8.45
C ALA A 224 21.83 12.04 9.29
N GLY A 225 21.76 13.31 9.67
CA GLY A 225 20.62 13.88 10.40
C GLY A 225 19.31 13.81 9.60
N SER A 226 19.32 14.25 8.33
CA SER A 226 18.15 14.17 7.46
C SER A 226 17.70 12.74 7.18
N LEU A 227 18.64 11.82 6.94
CA LEU A 227 18.36 10.41 6.74
C LEU A 227 17.74 9.78 7.99
N SER A 228 18.28 10.06 9.18
CA SER A 228 17.73 9.58 10.44
C SER A 228 16.27 10.02 10.62
N GLY A 229 15.98 11.31 10.39
CA GLY A 229 14.61 11.82 10.48
C GLY A 229 13.65 11.19 9.46
N LEU A 230 14.12 10.94 8.24
CA LEU A 230 13.34 10.27 7.20
C LEU A 230 13.01 8.82 7.59
N LEU A 231 14.02 8.03 8.00
CA LEU A 231 13.86 6.63 8.38
C LEU A 231 12.98 6.49 9.64
N GLU A 232 13.17 7.36 10.64
CA GLU A 232 12.33 7.39 11.83
C GLU A 232 10.87 7.72 11.48
N GLY A 233 10.66 8.71 10.60
CA GLY A 233 9.32 9.08 10.12
C GLY A 233 8.62 7.90 9.42
N ASN A 234 9.34 7.17 8.58
CA ASN A 234 8.81 6.00 7.87
C ASN A 234 8.52 4.84 8.82
N LEU A 235 9.42 4.57 9.77
CA LEU A 235 9.20 3.59 10.82
C LEU A 235 7.92 3.89 11.62
N LYS A 236 7.73 5.15 12.05
CA LYS A 236 6.52 5.58 12.76
C LYS A 236 5.26 5.38 11.92
N LYS A 237 5.27 5.74 10.63
CA LYS A 237 4.11 5.53 9.74
C LYS A 237 3.71 4.05 9.67
N VAL A 238 4.67 3.15 9.51
CA VAL A 238 4.41 1.70 9.45
C VAL A 238 3.86 1.20 10.78
N LEU A 239 4.47 1.58 11.91
CA LEU A 239 4.01 1.15 13.24
C LEU A 239 2.62 1.68 13.57
N ILE A 240 2.31 2.93 13.24
CA ILE A 240 0.97 3.51 13.40
C ILE A 240 -0.04 2.76 12.53
N SER A 241 0.30 2.48 11.27
CA SER A 241 -0.53 1.66 10.37
C SER A 241 -0.78 0.28 10.96
N MET A 242 0.24 -0.43 11.44
CA MET A 242 0.09 -1.73 12.09
C MET A 242 -0.80 -1.64 13.34
N ALA A 243 -0.59 -0.66 14.20
CA ALA A 243 -1.37 -0.48 15.43
C ALA A 243 -2.87 -0.26 15.16
N ILE A 244 -3.20 0.48 14.10
CA ILE A 244 -4.60 0.75 13.70
C ILE A 244 -5.22 -0.47 13.01
N TRP A 245 -4.52 -1.05 12.05
CA TRP A 245 -5.11 -2.01 11.12
C TRP A 245 -4.99 -3.45 11.57
N LEU A 246 -3.98 -3.84 12.34
CA LEU A 246 -3.80 -5.21 12.78
C LEU A 246 -4.98 -5.70 13.66
N PRO A 247 -5.46 -4.94 14.66
CA PRO A 247 -6.65 -5.34 15.42
C PRO A 247 -7.88 -5.50 14.52
N TYR A 248 -8.07 -4.58 13.56
CA TYR A 248 -9.15 -4.67 12.60
C TYR A 248 -9.05 -5.92 11.72
N LEU A 249 -7.88 -6.22 11.18
CA LEU A 249 -7.64 -7.40 10.33
C LEU A 249 -7.83 -8.72 11.08
N ILE A 250 -7.59 -8.74 12.39
CA ILE A 250 -7.77 -9.94 13.22
C ILE A 250 -9.24 -10.12 13.60
N LEU A 251 -9.87 -9.07 14.16
CA LEU A 251 -11.13 -9.16 14.88
C LEU A 251 -12.38 -8.79 14.05
N SER A 252 -12.21 -8.07 12.94
CA SER A 252 -13.36 -7.58 12.15
C SER A 252 -14.19 -8.72 11.58
N ARG A 253 -15.50 -8.70 11.86
CA ARG A 253 -16.48 -9.63 11.25
C ARG A 253 -16.45 -9.56 9.73
N ARG A 254 -16.31 -8.35 9.16
CA ARG A 254 -16.23 -8.14 7.71
C ARG A 254 -14.99 -8.79 7.12
N VAL A 255 -13.83 -8.65 7.76
CA VAL A 255 -12.57 -9.25 7.28
C VAL A 255 -12.63 -10.78 7.40
N ASN A 256 -13.14 -11.31 8.52
CA ASN A 256 -13.32 -12.75 8.71
C ASN A 256 -14.30 -13.33 7.68
N LEU A 257 -15.42 -12.66 7.41
CA LEU A 257 -16.38 -13.10 6.40
C LEU A 257 -15.78 -13.05 4.99
N THR A 258 -15.16 -11.91 4.62
CA THR A 258 -14.69 -11.65 3.25
C THR A 258 -13.48 -12.49 2.87
N TYR A 259 -12.48 -12.57 3.76
CA TYR A 259 -11.20 -13.20 3.44
C TYR A 259 -11.02 -14.58 4.06
N ARG A 260 -11.80 -14.94 5.09
CA ARG A 260 -11.68 -16.23 5.79
C ARG A 260 -12.95 -17.09 5.71
N CYS A 261 -14.02 -16.59 5.10
CA CYS A 261 -15.33 -17.25 5.01
C CYS A 261 -15.86 -17.71 6.38
N ARG A 262 -15.81 -16.81 7.39
CA ARG A 262 -16.24 -17.10 8.76
C ARG A 262 -17.27 -16.10 9.29
N VAL A 263 -18.19 -16.61 10.11
CA VAL A 263 -19.19 -15.82 10.86
C VAL A 263 -19.06 -16.10 12.35
N PRO A 264 -19.42 -15.17 13.23
CA PRO A 264 -19.48 -15.45 14.67
C PRO A 264 -20.51 -16.56 14.94
N ASP A 265 -20.19 -17.46 15.87
CA ASP A 265 -21.14 -18.45 16.42
C ASP A 265 -22.30 -17.79 17.17
#